data_AF-A0A433SZH5-F1
#
_entry.id   AF-A0A433SZH5-F1
#
_cell.length_a   1.000
_cell.length_b   1.000
_cell.length_c   1.000
_cell.angle_alpha   90.00
_cell.angle_beta   90.00
_cell.angle_gamma   90.00
#
_symmetry.space_group_name_H-M   'P 1'
#
loop_
_entity.id
_entity.type
_entity.pdbx_description
1 polymer ?
#
loop_
_entity_poly.entity_id
_entity_poly.type
_entity_poly.pdbx_seq_one_letter_code
_entity_poly.pdbx_strand_id
1 'polypeptide(L)'
;MCLQCMVEGGLGFNPYPPDCERYVVCRPRGQTYDPTVQSCPFGLFWSNKAVSCLDSRYVDCPNDRCKSMMAGGSYASSSGNCRSYFRCSNSSRSSPVCCQTGFRYIDGFGCTYDPSCVDPCPLEVTINNEACSALVRLPFTGSFEDTSRHPQPIQARGVVLSRSDSAYFDGTGYIALPSTANLQLGQTFVIKLRFRRRGDSTPEAWNTNWSWGFQTWYNNASNSNTSRRVIVGNTPITAPDNARPKGALTTPLEIITIARDGTVIRDPRYQVKVNTTWPGDSQARVTVLTLGRLGKLSTPTLQNGILYVPGSQNRILVQEPTAGVSGSVRFEWKIVRVGDDGTTGTVEKTGEGAVPLNIQQEYGLSLRAPLRESWWVLAPGGLVLESGEGAMPRDVINRYRGFTSGTLVKVFDRGQGIERWRVSRPDETQLQVGDGEIPKSLRDQYSMEKFLGGTKVTAKTWAVLGADGTILQQGKGDVPSSVMSRYSGDSSVTVLVLTSQDGGAVHWQVMRTSGVTLLEGRGLLPDGIAGFVRGRLQLPQISQVTEWRVTLPDGSIRTGTGDIPQSLLELFNATRTLTSGSARFPPAGSDVIKRWTITLPDGSARSG
;
A
#
# COMPACT_ATOMS: atom_id res chain seq x y z
N MET A 1 28.50 -7.47 40.55
CA MET A 1 28.23 -7.79 39.13
C MET A 1 26.94 -7.14 38.60
N CYS A 2 25.93 -6.85 39.43
CA CYS A 2 24.65 -6.24 38.99
C CYS A 2 24.52 -4.73 39.20
N LEU A 3 25.56 -4.06 39.69
CA LEU A 3 25.55 -2.60 39.83
C LEU A 3 25.54 -1.97 38.42
N GLN A 4 24.69 -0.96 38.22
CA GLN A 4 24.53 -0.24 36.95
C GLN A 4 24.16 -1.13 35.75
N CYS A 5 23.47 -2.25 35.98
CA CYS A 5 22.99 -3.09 34.90
C CYS A 5 21.92 -2.38 34.07
N MET A 6 21.92 -2.66 32.76
CA MET A 6 20.86 -2.18 31.87
C MET A 6 19.63 -3.06 32.10
N VAL A 7 18.49 -2.43 32.38
CA VAL A 7 17.26 -3.16 32.72
C VAL A 7 16.34 -3.20 31.51
N GLU A 8 16.02 -4.40 31.04
CA GLU A 8 15.05 -4.66 29.96
C GLU A 8 14.11 -5.79 30.40
N GLY A 9 12.80 -5.54 30.36
CA GLY A 9 11.80 -6.52 30.80
C GLY A 9 11.90 -6.95 32.27
N GLY A 10 12.49 -6.13 33.14
CA GLY A 10 12.71 -6.46 34.56
C GLY A 10 13.93 -7.33 34.85
N LEU A 11 14.75 -7.64 33.83
CA LEU A 11 16.04 -8.30 33.97
C LEU A 11 17.16 -7.29 33.78
N GLY A 12 18.19 -7.37 34.62
CA GLY A 12 19.40 -6.56 34.46
C GLY A 12 20.46 -7.29 33.64
N PHE A 13 21.16 -6.60 32.75
CA PHE A 13 22.25 -7.16 31.95
C PHE A 13 23.54 -6.35 32.10
N ASN A 14 24.67 -7.03 32.18
CA ASN A 14 25.99 -6.42 32.26
C ASN A 14 27.03 -7.20 31.43
N PRO A 15 28.06 -6.53 30.90
CA PRO A 15 29.17 -7.23 30.25
C PRO A 15 29.93 -8.07 31.28
N TYR A 16 30.42 -9.24 30.90
CA TYR A 16 31.34 -9.99 31.75
C TYR A 16 32.77 -9.47 31.52
N PRO A 17 33.42 -8.83 32.51
CA PRO A 17 34.66 -8.09 32.26
C PRO A 17 35.78 -8.88 31.61
N PRO A 18 36.08 -10.14 31.98
CA PRO A 18 37.24 -10.83 31.41
C PRO A 18 36.97 -11.53 30.07
N ASP A 19 35.72 -11.61 29.60
CA ASP A 19 35.38 -12.40 28.41
C ASP A 19 34.21 -11.79 27.63
N CYS A 20 34.48 -11.33 26.41
CA CYS A 20 33.50 -10.75 25.49
C CYS A 20 32.43 -11.74 25.03
N GLU A 21 32.73 -13.03 25.11
CA GLU A 21 31.79 -14.11 24.77
C GLU A 21 30.81 -14.37 25.93
N ARG A 22 30.90 -13.63 27.03
CA ARG A 22 30.05 -13.82 28.21
C ARG A 22 29.40 -12.51 28.67
N TYR A 23 28.27 -12.66 29.33
CA TYR A 23 27.52 -11.56 29.94
C TYR A 23 26.89 -12.01 31.25
N VAL A 24 26.52 -11.05 32.08
CA VAL A 24 25.86 -11.29 33.37
C VAL A 24 24.40 -10.94 33.24
N VAL A 25 23.52 -11.90 33.56
CA VAL A 25 22.08 -11.70 33.73
C VAL A 25 21.78 -11.62 35.23
N CYS A 26 21.19 -10.51 35.63
CA CYS A 26 20.80 -10.19 37.00
C CYS A 26 19.29 -10.37 37.14
N ARG A 27 18.87 -11.45 37.81
CA ARG A 27 17.46 -11.72 38.07
C ARG A 27 17.03 -11.12 39.41
N PRO A 28 15.89 -10.42 39.50
CA PRO A 28 15.40 -9.93 40.78
C PRO A 28 15.01 -11.10 41.69
N ARG A 29 15.46 -11.05 42.95
CA ARG A 29 15.12 -11.99 44.02
C ARG A 29 14.80 -11.20 45.28
N GLY A 30 13.55 -10.75 45.39
CA GLY A 30 13.11 -9.83 46.44
C GLY A 30 13.78 -8.46 46.28
N GLN A 31 14.47 -7.98 47.33
CA GLN A 31 15.24 -6.73 47.29
C GLN A 31 16.68 -6.91 46.79
N THR A 32 17.05 -8.12 46.38
CA THR A 32 18.40 -8.46 45.90
C THR A 32 18.37 -8.90 44.44
N TYR A 33 19.54 -8.95 43.80
CA TYR A 33 19.69 -9.49 42.45
C TYR A 33 20.61 -10.72 42.49
N ASP A 34 20.23 -11.76 41.75
CA ASP A 34 21.01 -12.99 41.59
C ASP A 34 21.77 -12.94 40.24
N PRO A 35 23.10 -12.72 40.24
CA PRO A 35 23.90 -12.67 39.02
C PRO A 35 24.18 -14.08 38.48
N THR A 36 23.81 -14.33 37.23
CA THR A 36 24.18 -15.55 36.51
C THR A 36 25.03 -15.17 35.30
N VAL A 37 26.18 -15.82 35.12
CA VAL A 37 27.01 -15.65 33.92
C VAL A 37 26.42 -16.52 32.81
N GLN A 38 26.17 -15.91 31.67
CA GLN A 38 25.69 -16.55 30.45
C GLN A 38 26.76 -16.41 29.36
N SER A 39 26.84 -17.39 28.47
CA SER A 39 27.71 -17.33 27.30
C SER A 39 26.89 -16.95 26.06
N CYS A 40 27.45 -16.08 25.23
CA CYS A 40 26.96 -15.86 23.88
C CYS A 40 27.19 -17.13 23.03
N PRO A 41 26.33 -17.40 22.05
CA PRO A 41 26.60 -18.40 21.03
C PRO A 41 27.95 -18.17 20.34
N PHE A 42 28.59 -19.25 19.88
CA PHE A 42 29.89 -19.15 19.20
C PHE A 42 29.85 -18.14 18.06
N GLY A 43 30.88 -17.29 18.01
CA GLY A 43 31.02 -16.23 17.01
C GLY A 43 30.37 -14.90 17.38
N LEU A 44 29.64 -14.84 18.49
CA LEU A 44 29.00 -13.62 18.97
C LEU A 44 29.69 -13.10 20.24
N PHE A 45 29.75 -11.78 20.37
CA PHE A 45 30.15 -11.06 21.56
C PHE A 45 28.97 -10.28 22.15
N TRP A 46 28.99 -10.08 23.46
CA TRP A 46 27.98 -9.27 24.12
C TRP A 46 28.13 -7.78 23.81
N SER A 47 27.07 -7.14 23.31
CA SER A 47 27.03 -5.71 23.02
C SER A 47 26.17 -4.99 24.05
N ASN A 48 26.80 -4.14 24.89
CA ASN A 48 26.06 -3.30 25.83
C ASN A 48 25.11 -2.33 25.11
N LYS A 49 25.47 -1.84 23.92
CA LYS A 49 24.62 -0.88 23.19
C LYS A 49 23.32 -1.51 22.68
N ALA A 50 23.35 -2.79 22.33
CA ALA A 50 22.21 -3.52 21.79
C ALA A 50 21.54 -4.44 22.82
N VAL A 51 22.09 -4.54 24.04
CA VAL A 51 21.65 -5.47 25.10
C VAL A 51 21.47 -6.90 24.55
N SER A 52 22.39 -7.33 23.69
CA SER A 52 22.29 -8.60 22.97
C SER A 52 23.66 -9.10 22.48
N CYS A 53 23.75 -10.39 22.18
CA CYS A 53 24.92 -10.99 21.54
C CYS A 53 24.90 -10.70 20.03
N LEU A 54 25.91 -10.02 19.52
CA LEU A 54 26.06 -9.68 18.11
C LEU A 54 27.37 -10.27 17.57
N ASP A 55 27.51 -10.35 16.25
CA ASP A 55 28.72 -10.86 15.61
C ASP A 55 29.98 -10.15 16.14
N SER A 56 30.94 -10.95 16.60
CA SER A 56 32.21 -10.49 17.20
C SER A 56 32.96 -9.46 16.33
N ARG A 57 32.76 -9.48 15.01
CA ARG A 57 33.36 -8.52 14.08
C ARG A 57 32.83 -7.09 14.23
N TYR A 58 31.62 -6.91 14.80
CA TYR A 58 30.94 -5.61 14.90
C TYR A 58 30.81 -5.10 16.33
N VAL A 59 31.08 -5.95 17.33
CA VAL A 59 31.03 -5.55 18.74
C VAL A 59 32.36 -4.96 19.16
N ASP A 60 32.36 -3.69 19.54
CA ASP A 60 33.52 -3.07 20.19
C ASP A 60 33.60 -3.51 21.65
N CYS A 61 34.21 -4.68 21.86
CA CYS A 61 34.50 -5.18 23.18
C CYS A 61 35.88 -4.70 23.65
N PRO A 62 36.00 -3.99 24.78
CA PRO A 62 37.30 -3.56 25.32
C PRO A 62 38.26 -4.72 25.59
N ASN A 63 37.73 -5.89 25.92
CA ASN A 63 38.47 -7.08 26.32
C ASN A 63 38.58 -8.13 25.19
N ASP A 64 38.37 -7.71 23.93
CA ASP A 64 38.61 -8.58 22.77
C ASP A 64 40.10 -8.92 22.72
N ARG A 65 40.44 -10.22 22.80
CA ARG A 65 41.84 -10.66 22.82
C ARG A 65 42.58 -10.26 21.53
N CYS A 66 41.87 -10.06 20.42
CA CYS A 66 42.47 -9.55 19.19
C CYS A 66 42.95 -8.10 19.27
N LYS A 67 42.65 -7.36 20.35
CA LYS A 67 43.24 -6.04 20.62
C LYS A 67 44.68 -6.12 21.13
N SER A 68 45.07 -7.21 21.76
CA SER A 68 46.45 -7.41 22.27
C SER A 68 47.27 -8.39 21.42
N MET A 69 46.66 -9.08 20.45
CA MET A 69 47.33 -10.01 19.54
C MET A 69 47.72 -9.35 18.21
N MET A 70 48.80 -9.82 17.59
CA MET A 70 49.19 -9.38 16.25
C MET A 70 48.16 -9.83 15.19
N ALA A 71 48.09 -9.10 14.08
CA ALA A 71 47.26 -9.48 12.94
C ALA A 71 47.57 -10.91 12.47
N GLY A 72 46.54 -11.73 12.30
CA GLY A 72 46.67 -13.14 11.96
C GLY A 72 46.80 -14.09 13.17
N GLY A 73 46.96 -13.56 14.39
CA GLY A 73 46.86 -14.36 15.62
C GLY A 73 45.50 -15.04 15.76
N SER A 74 45.43 -16.04 16.63
CA SER A 74 44.20 -16.78 16.89
C SER A 74 44.14 -17.28 18.33
N TYR A 75 42.94 -17.49 18.85
CA TYR A 75 42.72 -18.01 20.20
C TYR A 75 41.43 -18.85 20.29
N ALA A 76 41.38 -19.74 21.27
CA ALA A 76 40.30 -20.70 21.47
C ALA A 76 39.02 -20.00 21.94
N SER A 77 37.88 -20.46 21.42
CA SER A 77 36.56 -20.00 21.87
C SER A 77 36.29 -20.43 23.32
N SER A 78 35.61 -19.59 24.08
CA SER A 78 35.14 -19.92 25.44
C SER A 78 33.96 -20.91 25.44
N SER A 79 33.34 -21.14 24.27
CA SER A 79 32.10 -21.93 24.10
C SER A 79 32.27 -23.45 24.24
N GLY A 80 33.48 -23.94 24.53
CA GLY A 80 33.75 -25.36 24.83
C GLY A 80 33.73 -26.32 23.64
N ASN A 81 33.56 -25.84 22.41
CA ASN A 81 33.62 -26.67 21.21
C ASN A 81 35.07 -26.83 20.75
N CYS A 82 35.52 -28.08 20.62
CA CYS A 82 36.93 -28.38 20.42
C CYS A 82 37.49 -27.85 19.09
N ARG A 83 36.65 -27.60 18.09
CA ARG A 83 37.04 -27.06 16.77
C ARG A 83 36.98 -25.54 16.69
N SER A 84 36.26 -24.90 17.61
CA SER A 84 35.86 -23.49 17.51
C SER A 84 36.95 -22.54 18.03
N TYR A 85 37.29 -21.53 17.24
CA TYR A 85 38.30 -20.54 17.59
C TYR A 85 38.03 -19.20 16.92
N PHE A 86 38.72 -18.15 17.38
CA PHE A 86 38.71 -16.83 16.76
C PHE A 86 40.04 -16.54 16.09
N ARG A 87 39.97 -15.94 14.90
CA ARG A 87 41.12 -15.40 14.17
C ARG A 87 41.08 -13.88 14.19
N CYS A 88 42.22 -13.27 14.49
CA CYS A 88 42.39 -11.83 14.55
C CYS A 88 42.61 -11.24 13.16
N SER A 89 41.72 -10.35 12.75
CA SER A 89 41.87 -9.56 11.54
C SER A 89 42.83 -8.38 11.76
N ASN A 90 43.24 -7.73 10.68
CA ASN A 90 44.08 -6.52 10.72
C ASN A 90 43.46 -5.35 11.50
N SER A 91 42.15 -5.39 11.75
CA SER A 91 41.43 -4.35 12.49
C SER A 91 41.35 -4.62 13.99
N SER A 92 42.17 -5.54 14.53
CA SER A 92 42.10 -5.98 15.93
C SER A 92 40.71 -6.49 16.33
N ARG A 93 40.05 -7.19 15.39
CA ARG A 93 38.72 -7.79 15.61
C ARG A 93 38.80 -9.30 15.51
N SER A 94 38.08 -9.95 16.41
CA SER A 94 37.86 -11.38 16.36
C SER A 94 36.89 -11.76 15.25
N SER A 95 37.26 -12.78 14.46
CA SER A 95 36.39 -13.42 13.47
C SER A 95 36.30 -14.91 13.79
N PRO A 96 35.09 -15.50 13.92
CA PRO A 96 34.96 -16.90 14.29
C PRO A 96 35.32 -17.82 13.14
N VAL A 97 36.05 -18.89 13.45
CA VAL A 97 36.50 -19.91 12.51
C VAL A 97 36.43 -21.29 13.19
N CYS A 98 36.32 -22.34 12.40
CA CYS A 98 36.42 -23.71 12.90
C CYS A 98 37.59 -24.45 12.23
N CYS A 99 38.18 -25.38 12.98
CA CYS A 99 39.04 -26.39 12.40
C CYS A 99 38.22 -27.39 11.57
N GLN A 100 38.88 -28.12 10.67
CA GLN A 100 38.26 -29.23 9.94
C GLN A 100 37.80 -30.34 10.91
N THR A 101 36.86 -31.19 10.48
CA THR A 101 36.42 -32.33 11.29
C THR A 101 37.60 -33.25 11.60
N GLY A 102 37.74 -33.67 12.86
CA GLY A 102 38.91 -34.45 13.32
C GLY A 102 40.13 -33.59 13.68
N PHE A 103 39.96 -32.27 13.82
CA PHE A 103 41.00 -31.36 14.29
C PHE A 103 40.47 -30.49 15.43
N ARG A 104 41.24 -30.36 16.51
CA ARG A 104 40.95 -29.42 17.60
C ARG A 104 41.80 -28.17 17.47
N TYR A 105 41.27 -27.03 17.91
CA TYR A 105 42.08 -25.83 18.04
C TYR A 105 42.84 -25.84 19.39
N ILE A 106 44.14 -25.50 19.35
CA ILE A 106 45.00 -25.34 20.53
C ILE A 106 45.64 -23.94 20.48
N ASP A 107 45.49 -23.18 21.56
CA ASP A 107 46.08 -21.83 21.68
C ASP A 107 47.58 -21.83 21.37
N GLY A 108 47.99 -20.95 20.45
CA GLY A 108 49.38 -20.82 19.99
C GLY A 108 49.84 -21.84 18.94
N PHE A 109 49.17 -22.97 18.79
CA PHE A 109 49.54 -24.03 17.83
C PHE A 109 48.61 -24.09 16.60
N GLY A 110 47.36 -23.63 16.73
CA GLY A 110 46.38 -23.69 15.66
C GLY A 110 45.57 -24.99 15.65
N CYS A 111 45.12 -25.41 14.46
CA CYS A 111 44.35 -26.64 14.31
C CYS A 111 45.26 -27.86 14.30
N THR A 112 45.18 -28.68 15.35
CA THR A 112 45.95 -29.92 15.54
C THR A 112 45.03 -31.11 15.32
N TYR A 113 45.52 -32.14 14.64
CA TYR A 113 44.77 -33.37 14.42
C TYR A 113 44.38 -34.01 15.76
N ASP A 114 43.08 -34.22 15.97
CA ASP A 114 42.50 -34.87 17.13
C ASP A 114 41.25 -35.64 16.67
N PRO A 115 41.35 -36.96 16.43
CA PRO A 115 40.23 -37.75 15.91
C PRO A 115 39.06 -37.85 16.90
N SER A 116 39.24 -37.51 18.17
CA SER A 116 38.15 -37.43 19.16
C SER A 116 37.33 -36.15 19.01
N CYS A 117 37.87 -35.13 18.34
CA CYS A 117 37.21 -33.85 18.13
C CYS A 117 36.26 -33.90 16.92
N VAL A 118 35.08 -34.48 17.17
CA VAL A 118 34.00 -34.64 16.18
C VAL A 118 32.86 -33.64 16.34
N ASP A 119 33.05 -32.62 17.19
CA ASP A 119 32.04 -31.59 17.40
C ASP A 119 31.62 -30.96 16.06
N PRO A 120 30.33 -30.67 15.83
CA PRO A 120 29.93 -29.90 14.65
C PRO A 120 30.48 -28.47 14.77
N CYS A 121 30.91 -27.87 13.65
CA CYS A 121 31.29 -26.47 13.68
C CYS A 121 30.03 -25.62 13.95
N PRO A 122 29.98 -24.78 15.00
CA PRO A 122 28.74 -24.06 15.31
C PRO A 122 28.37 -22.99 14.26
N LEU A 123 29.33 -22.56 13.43
CA LEU A 123 29.07 -21.72 12.26
C LEU A 123 28.32 -22.49 11.15
N GLU A 124 28.52 -23.80 11.06
CA GLU A 124 27.80 -24.64 10.09
C GLU A 124 26.39 -24.95 10.57
N VAL A 125 26.15 -25.05 11.89
CA VAL A 125 24.80 -25.27 12.43
C VAL A 125 23.88 -24.06 12.18
N THR A 126 24.44 -22.85 12.16
CA THR A 126 23.68 -21.62 11.86
C THR A 126 23.47 -21.34 10.37
N ILE A 127 24.21 -22.00 9.46
CA ILE A 127 24.13 -21.74 8.01
C ILE A 127 23.58 -22.96 7.23
N ASN A 128 23.85 -24.19 7.66
CA ASN A 128 23.67 -25.38 6.82
C ASN A 128 22.64 -26.40 7.30
N ASN A 129 22.03 -26.30 8.49
CA ASN A 129 20.98 -27.25 8.88
C ASN A 129 19.78 -26.67 9.65
N GLU A 130 19.80 -25.38 9.97
CA GLU A 130 18.57 -24.65 10.23
C GLU A 130 18.25 -23.86 8.98
N ALA A 131 17.22 -24.31 8.22
CA ALA A 131 16.66 -23.55 7.10
C ALA A 131 16.66 -22.06 7.46
N CYS A 132 17.38 -21.22 6.69
CA CYS A 132 17.69 -19.83 7.03
C CYS A 132 16.60 -19.20 7.89
N SER A 133 16.84 -19.05 9.19
CA SER A 133 15.82 -18.46 10.07
C SER A 133 15.78 -16.96 9.80
N ALA A 134 14.57 -16.41 9.69
CA ALA A 134 14.40 -15.00 9.37
C ALA A 134 14.95 -14.14 10.51
N LEU A 135 15.88 -13.22 10.21
CA LEU A 135 16.38 -12.23 11.18
C LEU A 135 15.25 -11.34 11.71
N VAL A 136 14.28 -11.03 10.85
CA VAL A 136 13.03 -10.35 11.17
C VAL A 136 11.90 -11.06 10.45
N ARG A 137 10.81 -11.36 11.16
CA ARG A 137 9.58 -11.93 10.62
C ARG A 137 8.38 -11.14 11.14
N LEU A 138 7.83 -10.29 10.27
CA LEU A 138 6.62 -9.51 10.53
C LEU A 138 5.42 -10.16 9.84
N PRO A 139 4.61 -10.97 10.56
CA PRO A 139 3.42 -11.60 9.98
C PRO A 139 2.25 -10.62 9.90
N PHE A 140 2.30 -9.49 10.61
CA PHE A 140 1.22 -8.50 10.72
C PHE A 140 -0.09 -9.06 11.30
N THR A 141 -0.01 -10.14 12.09
CA THR A 141 -1.13 -10.81 12.78
C THR A 141 -1.59 -9.99 13.99
N GLY A 142 -2.25 -8.86 13.74
CA GLY A 142 -2.78 -7.99 14.80
C GLY A 142 -1.75 -7.15 15.56
N SER A 143 -0.44 -7.37 15.36
CA SER A 143 0.64 -6.52 15.89
C SER A 143 1.76 -6.32 14.85
N PHE A 144 2.68 -5.38 15.15
CA PHE A 144 3.94 -5.20 14.44
C PHE A 144 5.09 -5.97 15.11
N GLU A 145 4.80 -6.95 15.96
CA GLU A 145 5.84 -7.68 16.68
C GLU A 145 6.64 -8.58 15.73
N ASP A 146 7.95 -8.60 15.96
CA ASP A 146 8.83 -9.54 15.29
C ASP A 146 8.65 -10.95 15.87
N THR A 147 8.19 -11.87 15.02
CA THR A 147 8.01 -13.30 15.35
C THR A 147 9.21 -14.15 14.92
N SER A 148 10.35 -13.52 14.64
CA SER A 148 11.61 -14.22 14.46
C SER A 148 12.04 -14.95 15.74
N ARG A 149 13.10 -15.76 15.64
CA ARG A 149 13.69 -16.39 16.83
C ARG A 149 14.29 -15.37 17.81
N HIS A 150 14.59 -14.16 17.36
CA HIS A 150 15.18 -13.08 18.14
C HIS A 150 14.36 -11.81 17.96
N PRO A 151 13.19 -11.71 18.63
CA PRO A 151 12.30 -10.56 18.51
C PRO A 151 13.06 -9.26 18.75
N GLN A 152 12.89 -8.29 17.85
CA GLN A 152 13.55 -7.00 17.93
C GLN A 152 12.54 -5.85 17.85
N PRO A 153 12.87 -4.66 18.39
CA PRO A 153 11.96 -3.52 18.38
C PRO A 153 11.65 -3.06 16.95
N ILE A 154 10.38 -2.76 16.70
CA ILE A 154 9.86 -2.33 15.40
C ILE A 154 9.25 -0.94 15.56
N GLN A 155 9.63 -0.01 14.69
CA GLN A 155 9.05 1.33 14.65
C GLN A 155 8.14 1.45 13.43
N ALA A 156 6.83 1.48 13.63
CA ALA A 156 5.85 1.68 12.57
C ALA A 156 5.24 3.09 12.65
N ARG A 157 5.26 3.84 11.55
CA ARG A 157 4.65 5.18 11.45
C ARG A 157 3.83 5.27 10.19
N GLY A 158 2.57 5.71 10.27
CA GLY A 158 1.68 5.80 9.11
C GLY A 158 1.32 4.45 8.47
N VAL A 159 1.42 3.36 9.24
CA VAL A 159 1.12 2.00 8.80
C VAL A 159 -0.04 1.46 9.62
N VAL A 160 -1.03 0.88 8.95
CA VAL A 160 -2.24 0.33 9.59
C VAL A 160 -2.25 -1.19 9.42
N LEU A 161 -2.54 -1.92 10.49
CA LEU A 161 -2.70 -3.37 10.42
C LEU A 161 -4.10 -3.72 9.90
N SER A 162 -4.14 -4.61 8.92
CA SER A 162 -5.36 -5.25 8.44
C SER A 162 -5.71 -6.46 9.31
N ARG A 163 -6.98 -6.87 9.31
CA ARG A 163 -7.44 -8.12 9.95
C ARG A 163 -6.93 -9.39 9.25
N SER A 164 -6.35 -9.26 8.06
CA SER A 164 -5.91 -10.36 7.19
C SER A 164 -4.42 -10.72 7.33
N ASP A 165 -3.78 -10.32 8.43
CA ASP A 165 -2.34 -10.47 8.64
C ASP A 165 -1.54 -9.72 7.56
N SER A 166 -1.87 -8.43 7.35
CA SER A 166 -1.17 -7.56 6.40
C SER A 166 -1.05 -6.14 6.93
N ALA A 167 -0.01 -5.42 6.49
CA ALA A 167 0.19 -4.01 6.79
C ALA A 167 -0.17 -3.15 5.57
N TYR A 168 -0.96 -2.11 5.79
CA TYR A 168 -1.34 -1.12 4.79
C TYR A 168 -0.50 0.14 4.94
N PHE A 169 0.13 0.55 3.83
CA PHE A 169 0.94 1.75 3.72
C PHE A 169 0.19 2.74 2.82
N ASP A 170 -0.07 3.94 3.34
CA ASP A 170 -0.85 4.97 2.64
C ASP A 170 -0.03 5.81 1.63
N GLY A 171 1.26 5.49 1.48
CA GLY A 171 2.23 6.23 0.66
C GLY A 171 3.17 7.12 1.48
N THR A 172 2.84 7.41 2.74
CA THR A 172 3.70 8.15 3.68
C THR A 172 4.18 7.29 4.85
N GLY A 173 3.56 6.13 5.05
CA GLY A 173 3.93 5.19 6.09
C GLY A 173 5.26 4.47 5.87
N TYR A 174 5.93 4.11 6.97
CA TYR A 174 7.14 3.27 6.97
C TYR A 174 7.22 2.37 8.20
N ILE A 175 7.94 1.26 8.06
CA ILE A 175 8.41 0.42 9.16
C ILE A 175 9.93 0.51 9.20
N ALA A 176 10.49 0.86 10.35
CA ALA A 176 11.93 0.87 10.60
C ALA A 176 12.30 -0.27 11.56
N LEU A 177 13.48 -0.85 11.32
CA LEU A 177 14.08 -1.94 12.06
C LEU A 177 15.39 -1.42 12.69
N PRO A 178 15.34 -0.71 13.83
CA PRO A 178 16.52 -0.01 14.35
C PRO A 178 17.67 -0.96 14.68
N SER A 179 17.35 -2.17 15.15
CA SER A 179 18.35 -3.18 15.53
C SER A 179 19.05 -3.83 14.33
N THR A 180 18.56 -3.61 13.09
CA THR A 180 19.28 -4.02 11.88
C THR A 180 20.15 -2.91 11.30
N ALA A 181 20.07 -1.69 11.83
CA ALA A 181 20.92 -0.59 11.38
C ALA A 181 22.40 -0.91 11.68
N ASN A 182 23.26 -0.76 10.67
CA ASN A 182 24.69 -1.07 10.74
C ASN A 182 25.02 -2.55 11.06
N LEU A 183 24.03 -3.45 10.98
CA LEU A 183 24.28 -4.87 11.03
C LEU A 183 24.97 -5.26 9.72
N GLN A 184 26.20 -5.77 9.80
CA GLN A 184 26.81 -6.38 8.64
C GLN A 184 26.16 -7.75 8.41
N LEU A 185 25.13 -7.71 7.57
CA LEU A 185 24.57 -8.88 6.92
C LEU A 185 25.69 -9.52 6.09
N GLY A 186 25.73 -10.86 6.00
CA GLY A 186 26.78 -11.59 5.30
C GLY A 186 26.92 -11.22 3.81
N GLN A 187 27.60 -12.05 3.02
CA GLN A 187 27.74 -11.78 1.57
C GLN A 187 26.39 -11.69 0.83
N THR A 188 25.36 -12.31 1.42
CA THR A 188 24.01 -12.40 0.86
C THR A 188 23.01 -12.20 1.99
N PHE A 189 22.04 -11.33 1.79
CA PHE A 189 20.82 -11.32 2.59
C PHE A 189 19.59 -11.35 1.71
N VAL A 190 18.53 -11.95 2.24
CA VAL A 190 17.31 -12.23 1.49
C VAL A 190 16.15 -11.55 2.17
N ILE A 191 15.49 -10.65 1.45
CA ILE A 191 14.18 -10.13 1.86
C ILE A 191 13.12 -10.93 1.12
N LYS A 192 12.21 -11.56 1.88
CA LYS A 192 10.99 -12.20 1.35
C LYS A 192 9.79 -11.40 1.82
N LEU A 193 9.05 -10.83 0.89
CA LEU A 193 7.86 -10.03 1.21
C LEU A 193 6.71 -10.39 0.26
N ARG A 194 5.49 -10.29 0.77
CA ARG A 194 4.27 -10.29 -0.05
C ARG A 194 3.72 -8.88 0.00
N PHE A 195 3.50 -8.29 -1.16
CA PHE A 195 2.93 -6.96 -1.25
C PHE A 195 1.81 -6.94 -2.29
N ARG A 196 0.91 -5.98 -2.12
CA ARG A 196 -0.13 -5.63 -3.08
C ARG A 196 -0.16 -4.12 -3.18
N ARG A 197 0.04 -3.56 -4.37
CA ARG A 197 -0.10 -2.12 -4.57
C ARG A 197 -1.58 -1.75 -4.58
N ARG A 198 -1.89 -0.54 -4.12
CA ARG A 198 -3.21 0.07 -4.30
C ARG A 198 -3.35 0.35 -5.80
N GLY A 199 -3.96 -0.58 -6.54
CA GLY A 199 -3.56 -0.71 -7.95
C GLY A 199 -3.68 -2.11 -8.50
N ASP A 200 -3.54 -3.13 -7.65
CA ASP A 200 -3.45 -4.49 -8.15
C ASP A 200 -4.79 -5.18 -7.95
N SER A 201 -5.42 -5.61 -9.05
CA SER A 201 -6.57 -6.50 -9.02
C SER A 201 -6.20 -7.77 -8.22
N THR A 202 -7.04 -8.19 -7.27
CA THR A 202 -6.83 -9.45 -6.54
C THR A 202 -6.72 -10.60 -7.53
N PRO A 203 -5.70 -11.47 -7.44
CA PRO A 203 -5.67 -12.71 -8.20
C PRO A 203 -6.80 -13.59 -7.64
N GLU A 204 -7.92 -13.66 -8.35
CA GLU A 204 -8.83 -14.79 -8.21
C GLU A 204 -8.04 -16.08 -8.54
N ALA A 205 -8.36 -17.13 -7.79
CA ALA A 205 -7.63 -18.39 -7.68
C ALA A 205 -6.93 -18.88 -8.94
N TRP A 206 -5.75 -19.48 -8.74
CA TRP A 206 -5.09 -20.37 -9.69
C TRP A 206 -6.10 -21.35 -10.30
N ASN A 207 -6.55 -21.06 -11.51
CA ASN A 207 -7.32 -21.98 -12.34
C ASN A 207 -6.38 -22.49 -13.43
N THR A 208 -6.19 -23.81 -13.47
CA THR A 208 -5.26 -24.54 -14.33
C THR A 208 -5.65 -24.56 -15.81
N ASN A 209 -6.57 -23.71 -16.28
CA ASN A 209 -6.94 -23.64 -17.68
C ASN A 209 -7.15 -22.20 -18.15
N TRP A 210 -6.24 -21.77 -19.03
CA TRP A 210 -6.30 -20.66 -19.98
C TRP A 210 -7.63 -19.90 -20.08
N SER A 211 -7.71 -18.70 -19.49
CA SER A 211 -8.62 -17.63 -19.95
C SER A 211 -8.19 -16.26 -19.41
N TRP A 212 -8.03 -15.28 -20.31
CA TRP A 212 -7.60 -13.91 -20.03
C TRP A 212 -8.81 -12.97 -20.01
N GLY A 213 -8.80 -11.98 -19.12
CA GLY A 213 -9.75 -10.85 -19.11
C GLY A 213 -9.22 -9.69 -18.27
N PHE A 214 -8.60 -8.70 -18.92
CA PHE A 214 -7.97 -7.53 -18.29
C PHE A 214 -8.53 -6.26 -18.98
N GLN A 215 -9.61 -5.68 -18.45
CA GLN A 215 -10.12 -4.37 -18.94
C GLN A 215 -10.99 -3.62 -17.92
N THR A 216 -11.60 -4.28 -16.94
CA THR A 216 -12.60 -3.67 -16.04
C THR A 216 -12.04 -2.91 -14.83
N TRP A 217 -10.74 -2.95 -14.59
CA TRP A 217 -10.19 -2.53 -13.29
C TRP A 217 -9.71 -1.07 -13.21
N TYR A 218 -9.47 -0.38 -14.34
CA TYR A 218 -8.83 0.94 -14.33
C TYR A 218 -9.76 2.16 -14.47
N ASN A 219 -11.05 1.98 -14.74
CA ASN A 219 -11.97 3.10 -15.07
C ASN A 219 -12.64 3.78 -13.87
N ASN A 220 -12.32 3.47 -12.61
CA ASN A 220 -12.94 4.18 -11.48
C ASN A 220 -12.18 5.45 -11.10
N ALA A 221 -12.47 6.51 -11.85
CA ALA A 221 -12.22 7.90 -11.51
C ALA A 221 -13.14 8.33 -10.36
N SER A 222 -12.71 8.09 -9.13
CA SER A 222 -13.19 8.86 -7.97
C SER A 222 -12.15 8.81 -6.87
N ASN A 223 -11.28 9.82 -6.83
CA ASN A 223 -10.67 10.36 -5.61
C ASN A 223 -9.85 11.62 -5.95
N SER A 224 -10.52 12.63 -6.51
CA SER A 224 -10.10 14.01 -6.34
C SER A 224 -10.89 14.61 -5.19
N ASN A 225 -10.17 14.99 -4.13
CA ASN A 225 -10.59 15.91 -3.07
C ASN A 225 -11.86 15.57 -2.26
N THR A 226 -11.69 15.22 -0.98
CA THR A 226 -12.23 16.02 0.14
C THR A 226 -11.75 15.51 1.51
N SER A 227 -11.45 16.50 2.36
CA SER A 227 -11.39 16.50 3.83
C SER A 227 -10.44 15.56 4.58
N ARG A 228 -9.39 16.21 5.11
CA ARG A 228 -8.75 15.91 6.39
C ARG A 228 -9.78 15.60 7.49
N ARG A 229 -9.56 14.53 8.25
CA ARG A 229 -9.68 14.56 9.71
C ARG A 229 -8.77 13.49 10.32
N VAL A 230 -7.65 13.95 10.86
CA VAL A 230 -6.77 13.16 11.73
C VAL A 230 -7.53 12.95 13.03
N ILE A 231 -7.90 11.71 13.32
CA ILE A 231 -8.24 11.31 14.68
C ILE A 231 -6.96 10.77 15.29
N VAL A 232 -6.36 11.56 16.19
CA VAL A 232 -5.39 11.07 17.17
C VAL A 232 -6.16 10.17 18.13
N GLY A 233 -5.89 8.88 18.09
CA GLY A 233 -6.46 7.89 19.01
C GLY A 233 -5.44 6.79 19.26
N ASN A 234 -5.08 6.58 20.52
CA ASN A 234 -4.15 5.54 21.00
C ASN A 234 -4.77 4.13 21.00
N THR A 235 -5.52 3.77 19.96
CA THR A 235 -6.13 2.43 19.83
C THR A 235 -6.01 1.92 18.39
N PRO A 236 -5.66 0.62 18.18
CA PRO A 236 -5.56 0.05 16.85
C PRO A 236 -6.92 0.07 16.15
N ILE A 237 -7.04 0.84 15.07
CA ILE A 237 -8.22 0.86 14.22
C ILE A 237 -8.24 -0.42 13.39
N THR A 238 -9.19 -1.31 13.67
CA THR A 238 -9.37 -2.59 12.97
C THR A 238 -10.26 -2.41 11.73
N ALA A 239 -9.67 -2.38 10.54
CA ALA A 239 -10.41 -2.34 9.28
C ALA A 239 -11.15 -3.68 9.00
N PRO A 240 -12.40 -3.68 8.51
CA PRO A 240 -13.15 -4.92 8.25
C PRO A 240 -12.70 -5.62 6.95
N ASP A 241 -12.59 -6.95 7.00
CA ASP A 241 -12.14 -7.83 5.92
C ASP A 241 -13.29 -8.57 5.23
N ASN A 242 -13.08 -8.90 3.94
CA ASN A 242 -13.81 -9.93 3.21
C ASN A 242 -12.81 -11.03 2.76
N ALA A 243 -12.97 -12.22 3.38
CA ALA A 243 -12.61 -13.59 3.00
C ALA A 243 -11.15 -14.01 2.63
N ARG A 244 -10.62 -14.96 3.42
CA ARG A 244 -9.48 -15.86 3.12
C ARG A 244 -9.99 -17.22 2.57
N PRO A 245 -9.38 -17.82 1.53
CA PRO A 245 -9.52 -19.25 1.25
C PRO A 245 -8.52 -20.07 2.08
N LYS A 246 -9.00 -21.13 2.75
CA LYS A 246 -8.15 -22.16 3.38
C LYS A 246 -7.53 -23.04 2.29
N GLY A 247 -6.21 -23.21 2.31
CA GLY A 247 -5.48 -24.19 1.47
C GLY A 247 -4.39 -23.63 0.53
N ALA A 248 -4.12 -22.32 0.53
CA ALA A 248 -3.11 -21.76 -0.37
C ALA A 248 -1.67 -22.13 0.03
N LEU A 249 -1.00 -22.91 -0.83
CA LEU A 249 0.45 -23.09 -0.80
C LEU A 249 1.11 -21.74 -1.12
N THR A 250 2.09 -21.36 -0.31
CA THR A 250 2.62 -20.00 -0.34
C THR A 250 3.99 -19.93 -0.98
N THR A 251 4.04 -19.45 -2.23
CA THR A 251 5.29 -19.13 -2.93
C THR A 251 5.65 -17.65 -2.74
N PRO A 252 6.93 -17.30 -2.50
CA PRO A 252 7.38 -15.92 -2.45
C PRO A 252 7.21 -15.25 -3.83
N LEU A 253 6.58 -14.08 -3.87
CA LEU A 253 6.31 -13.33 -5.11
C LEU A 253 7.54 -12.62 -5.68
N GLU A 254 8.53 -12.33 -4.83
CA GLU A 254 9.81 -11.75 -5.25
C GLU A 254 10.90 -12.14 -4.25
N ILE A 255 12.07 -12.52 -4.75
CA ILE A 255 13.29 -12.73 -3.96
C ILE A 255 14.25 -11.61 -4.35
N ILE A 256 14.51 -10.71 -3.41
CA ILE A 256 15.47 -9.62 -3.58
C ILE A 256 16.74 -10.03 -2.83
N THR A 257 17.82 -10.24 -3.59
CA THR A 257 19.16 -10.40 -3.04
C THR A 257 19.86 -9.05 -3.15
N ILE A 258 20.47 -8.60 -2.07
CA ILE A 258 21.27 -7.37 -2.09
C ILE A 258 22.69 -7.78 -1.71
N ALA A 259 23.63 -7.50 -2.60
CA ALA A 259 25.04 -7.78 -2.42
C ALA A 259 25.70 -6.71 -1.53
N ARG A 260 26.91 -7.00 -1.06
CA ARG A 260 27.66 -6.18 -0.10
C ARG A 260 27.96 -4.76 -0.61
N ASP A 261 28.07 -4.58 -1.91
CA ASP A 261 28.27 -3.29 -2.58
C ASP A 261 26.98 -2.48 -2.76
N GLY A 262 25.85 -2.97 -2.24
CA GLY A 262 24.54 -2.36 -2.41
C GLY A 262 23.84 -2.75 -3.71
N THR A 263 24.46 -3.60 -4.55
CA THR A 263 23.85 -4.05 -5.80
C THR A 263 22.64 -4.93 -5.51
N VAL A 264 21.50 -4.55 -6.07
CA VAL A 264 20.26 -5.33 -5.97
C VAL A 264 20.24 -6.38 -7.08
N ILE A 265 20.49 -7.64 -6.71
CA ILE A 265 20.40 -8.81 -7.57
C ILE A 265 18.98 -9.38 -7.43
N ARG A 266 18.17 -9.20 -8.47
CA ARG A 266 16.84 -9.82 -8.58
C ARG A 266 16.97 -11.18 -9.27
N ASP A 267 16.28 -12.19 -8.74
CA ASP A 267 16.22 -13.53 -9.37
C ASP A 267 15.87 -13.38 -10.87
N PRO A 268 16.69 -13.91 -11.79
CA PRO A 268 16.55 -13.70 -13.23
C PRO A 268 15.22 -14.17 -13.83
N ARG A 269 14.46 -15.02 -13.11
CA ARG A 269 13.09 -15.39 -13.49
C ARG A 269 12.08 -14.24 -13.36
N TYR A 270 12.47 -13.13 -12.74
CA TYR A 270 11.62 -11.98 -12.42
C TYR A 270 12.22 -10.63 -12.86
N GLN A 271 13.20 -10.61 -13.75
CA GLN A 271 13.88 -9.38 -14.16
C GLN A 271 13.05 -8.48 -15.08
N VAL A 272 12.75 -7.27 -14.60
CA VAL A 272 12.51 -6.07 -15.42
C VAL A 272 13.76 -5.19 -15.31
N LYS A 273 14.41 -4.88 -16.43
CA LYS A 273 15.50 -3.89 -16.47
C LYS A 273 14.90 -2.50 -16.72
N VAL A 274 15.12 -1.58 -15.78
CA VAL A 274 14.82 -0.15 -15.92
C VAL A 274 16.14 0.60 -15.88
N ASN A 275 16.55 1.13 -17.03
CA ASN A 275 17.25 2.41 -17.16
C ASN A 275 17.49 2.71 -18.64
N THR A 276 16.83 3.73 -19.15
CA THR A 276 17.36 4.66 -20.17
C THR A 276 16.40 5.83 -20.31
N THR A 277 16.90 7.03 -20.04
CA THR A 277 16.30 8.30 -20.45
C THR A 277 16.30 8.38 -21.98
N TRP A 278 15.17 8.82 -22.55
CA TRP A 278 14.99 8.97 -24.00
C TRP A 278 15.15 10.44 -24.42
N PRO A 279 15.81 10.74 -25.56
CA PRO A 279 15.76 12.06 -26.18
C PRO A 279 14.47 12.21 -27.01
N GLY A 280 13.99 13.45 -27.09
CA GLY A 280 12.67 13.83 -27.59
C GLY A 280 12.42 13.74 -29.10
N ASP A 281 11.20 14.14 -29.43
CA ASP A 281 10.51 14.08 -30.71
C ASP A 281 11.35 14.55 -31.91
N SER A 282 11.89 13.60 -32.68
CA SER A 282 11.93 13.68 -34.14
C SER A 282 12.46 12.36 -34.72
N GLN A 283 11.61 11.69 -35.50
CA GLN A 283 11.94 10.63 -36.46
C GLN A 283 13.05 9.65 -36.04
N ALA A 284 12.83 8.88 -34.97
CA ALA A 284 13.69 7.77 -34.64
C ALA A 284 13.17 6.49 -35.31
N ARG A 285 13.93 5.95 -36.27
CA ARG A 285 13.89 4.52 -36.61
C ARG A 285 14.05 3.76 -35.31
N VAL A 286 13.04 2.98 -34.92
CA VAL A 286 13.09 2.15 -33.71
C VAL A 286 14.19 1.13 -33.93
N THR A 287 15.32 1.25 -33.23
CA THR A 287 16.34 0.20 -33.23
C THR A 287 15.87 -0.89 -32.29
N VAL A 288 15.06 -1.73 -32.90
CA VAL A 288 14.47 -2.92 -32.37
C VAL A 288 15.56 -3.97 -32.16
N LEU A 289 16.07 -4.07 -30.94
CA LEU A 289 16.86 -5.23 -30.52
C LEU A 289 15.98 -6.37 -29.95
N THR A 290 14.65 -6.18 -29.90
CA THR A 290 13.71 -7.13 -29.26
C THR A 290 12.73 -7.82 -30.23
N LEU A 291 12.43 -7.29 -31.42
CA LEU A 291 11.48 -7.95 -32.34
C LEU A 291 12.01 -9.26 -32.92
N GLY A 292 13.33 -9.50 -32.98
CA GLY A 292 13.88 -10.75 -33.52
C GLY A 292 13.30 -12.02 -32.91
N ARG A 293 12.82 -11.95 -31.66
CA ARG A 293 12.05 -13.02 -31.00
C ARG A 293 10.53 -12.88 -31.17
N LEU A 294 10.03 -11.66 -31.35
CA LEU A 294 8.61 -11.35 -31.45
C LEU A 294 8.01 -11.61 -32.84
N GLY A 295 8.82 -11.58 -33.92
CA GLY A 295 8.39 -11.93 -35.27
C GLY A 295 7.98 -13.40 -35.46
N LYS A 296 8.23 -14.25 -34.46
CA LYS A 296 7.84 -15.67 -34.44
C LYS A 296 6.72 -15.97 -33.43
N LEU A 297 6.05 -14.96 -32.90
CA LEU A 297 4.95 -15.17 -31.97
C LEU A 297 3.79 -15.87 -32.66
N SER A 298 3.45 -17.06 -32.19
CA SER A 298 2.21 -17.78 -32.55
C SER A 298 1.10 -17.58 -31.52
N THR A 299 1.43 -17.02 -30.35
CA THR A 299 0.50 -16.77 -29.25
C THR A 299 0.68 -15.37 -28.67
N PRO A 300 -0.39 -14.77 -28.10
CA PRO A 300 -0.28 -13.52 -27.38
C PRO A 300 0.75 -13.60 -26.25
N THR A 301 1.63 -12.61 -26.14
CA THR A 301 2.72 -12.58 -25.17
C THR A 301 2.74 -11.24 -24.45
N LEU A 302 2.84 -11.25 -23.12
CA LEU A 302 2.98 -10.06 -22.30
C LEU A 302 4.45 -9.92 -21.88
N GLN A 303 5.10 -8.82 -22.26
CA GLN A 303 6.49 -8.55 -21.89
C GLN A 303 6.64 -7.08 -21.47
N ASN A 304 7.17 -6.86 -20.27
CA ASN A 304 7.37 -5.51 -19.70
C ASN A 304 6.08 -4.65 -19.63
N GLY A 305 4.92 -5.27 -19.43
CA GLY A 305 3.63 -4.56 -19.41
C GLY A 305 3.08 -4.20 -20.78
N ILE A 306 3.77 -4.60 -21.86
CA ILE A 306 3.33 -4.43 -23.24
C ILE A 306 2.77 -5.76 -23.74
N LEU A 307 1.53 -5.74 -24.26
CA LEU A 307 0.89 -6.92 -24.83
C LEU A 307 1.18 -6.99 -26.33
N TYR A 308 1.71 -8.14 -26.76
CA TYR A 308 1.95 -8.46 -28.16
C TYR A 308 0.95 -9.53 -28.59
N VAL A 309 0.04 -9.21 -29.51
CA VAL A 309 -0.91 -10.18 -30.07
C VAL A 309 -0.55 -10.44 -31.54
N PRO A 310 -0.22 -11.68 -31.92
CA PRO A 310 0.04 -11.99 -33.32
C PRO A 310 -1.26 -11.85 -34.13
N GLY A 311 -1.17 -11.08 -35.21
CA GLY A 311 -2.20 -10.98 -36.23
C GLY A 311 -1.82 -11.80 -37.45
N SER A 312 -2.56 -11.59 -38.54
CA SER A 312 -2.21 -12.20 -39.83
C SER A 312 -1.08 -11.44 -40.55
N GLN A 313 -0.37 -12.13 -41.46
CA GLN A 313 0.58 -11.51 -42.40
C GLN A 313 1.77 -10.77 -41.73
N ASN A 314 2.46 -11.40 -40.78
CA ASN A 314 3.61 -10.82 -40.05
C ASN A 314 3.27 -9.51 -39.33
N ARG A 315 2.04 -9.33 -38.86
CA ARG A 315 1.65 -8.18 -38.05
C ARG A 315 1.47 -8.56 -36.60
N ILE A 316 1.84 -7.65 -35.72
CA ILE A 316 1.61 -7.77 -34.29
C ILE A 316 0.88 -6.53 -33.80
N LEU A 317 -0.14 -6.73 -32.96
CA LEU A 317 -0.72 -5.66 -32.16
C LEU A 317 0.16 -5.50 -30.92
N VAL A 318 0.62 -4.28 -30.68
CA VAL A 318 1.39 -3.86 -29.51
C VAL A 318 0.51 -2.93 -28.70
N GLN A 319 0.15 -3.30 -27.48
CA GLN A 319 -0.64 -2.45 -26.59
C GLN A 319 0.21 -1.99 -25.40
N GLU A 320 0.42 -0.69 -25.30
CA GLU A 320 1.29 -0.02 -24.34
C GLU A 320 0.44 0.78 -23.33
N PRO A 321 0.68 0.65 -22.02
CA PRO A 321 0.05 1.53 -21.05
C PRO A 321 0.68 2.92 -21.14
N THR A 322 -0.13 3.95 -21.33
CA THR A 322 0.28 5.35 -21.29
C THR A 322 -0.30 6.03 -20.06
N ALA A 323 0.48 6.94 -19.47
CA ALA A 323 -0.01 7.75 -18.36
C ALA A 323 -1.04 8.77 -18.89
N GLY A 324 -2.29 8.61 -18.49
CA GLY A 324 -3.35 9.56 -18.74
C GLY A 324 -3.33 10.74 -17.76
N VAL A 325 -4.17 11.73 -18.02
CA VAL A 325 -4.39 12.86 -17.11
C VAL A 325 -4.84 12.34 -15.74
N SER A 326 -4.30 12.92 -14.66
CA SER A 326 -4.69 12.62 -13.27
C SER A 326 -4.44 11.18 -12.79
N GLY A 327 -3.44 10.49 -13.34
CA GLY A 327 -3.08 9.13 -12.89
C GLY A 327 -3.98 8.02 -13.42
N SER A 328 -4.84 8.32 -14.41
CA SER A 328 -5.53 7.29 -15.19
C SER A 328 -4.51 6.54 -16.08
N VAL A 329 -4.68 5.23 -16.28
CA VAL A 329 -3.91 4.50 -17.29
C VAL A 329 -4.74 4.46 -18.57
N ARG A 330 -4.20 5.06 -19.63
CA ARG A 330 -4.70 4.89 -20.99
C ARG A 330 -3.93 3.76 -21.64
N PHE A 331 -4.48 3.20 -22.70
CA PHE A 331 -3.76 2.25 -23.53
C PHE A 331 -3.58 2.89 -24.89
N GLU A 332 -2.36 2.93 -25.37
CA GLU A 332 -2.07 3.16 -26.77
C GLU A 332 -1.87 1.80 -27.42
N TRP A 333 -2.51 1.56 -28.56
CA TRP A 333 -2.30 0.36 -29.35
C TRP A 333 -1.66 0.72 -30.68
N LYS A 334 -0.78 -0.14 -31.16
CA LYS A 334 -0.03 0.00 -32.42
C LYS A 334 -0.11 -1.31 -33.19
N ILE A 335 -0.40 -1.25 -34.48
CA ILE A 335 -0.23 -2.37 -35.40
C ILE A 335 1.15 -2.25 -36.03
N VAL A 336 2.01 -3.24 -35.79
CA VAL A 336 3.38 -3.26 -36.30
C VAL A 336 3.51 -4.39 -37.32
N ARG A 337 3.82 -4.05 -38.57
CA ARG A 337 4.27 -5.02 -39.57
C ARG A 337 5.72 -5.35 -39.30
N VAL A 338 6.00 -6.59 -38.95
CA VAL A 338 7.34 -7.13 -38.75
C VAL A 338 7.95 -7.42 -40.13
N GLY A 339 9.17 -6.94 -40.35
CA GLY A 339 9.93 -7.20 -41.57
C GLY A 339 10.34 -8.67 -41.68
N ASP A 340 10.73 -9.09 -42.87
CA ASP A 340 11.05 -10.50 -43.17
C ASP A 340 12.27 -11.02 -42.39
N ASP A 341 13.13 -10.12 -41.92
CA ASP A 341 14.25 -10.43 -41.02
C ASP A 341 13.79 -10.80 -39.59
N GLY A 342 12.51 -10.60 -39.29
CA GLY A 342 11.94 -10.77 -37.95
C GLY A 342 12.41 -9.72 -36.95
N THR A 343 13.37 -8.87 -37.29
CA THR A 343 14.02 -7.91 -36.38
C THR A 343 13.60 -6.48 -36.63
N THR A 344 13.08 -6.14 -37.80
CA THR A 344 12.57 -4.81 -38.11
C THR A 344 11.05 -4.77 -37.98
N GLY A 345 10.51 -3.59 -37.71
CA GLY A 345 9.07 -3.39 -37.61
C GLY A 345 8.69 -1.99 -38.09
N THR A 346 7.58 -1.89 -38.81
CA THR A 346 6.98 -0.61 -39.23
C THR A 346 5.60 -0.48 -38.62
N VAL A 347 5.35 0.65 -37.95
CA VAL A 347 4.03 0.94 -37.38
C VAL A 347 3.09 1.31 -38.53
N GLU A 348 2.05 0.51 -38.74
CA GLU A 348 1.04 0.75 -39.78
C GLU A 348 -0.15 1.57 -39.27
N LYS A 349 -0.52 1.37 -38.00
CA LYS A 349 -1.69 2.02 -37.39
C LYS A 349 -1.49 2.23 -35.91
N THR A 350 -2.05 3.29 -35.36
CA THR A 350 -2.05 3.57 -33.92
C THR A 350 -3.44 4.03 -33.47
N GLY A 351 -3.72 3.90 -32.18
CA GLY A 351 -4.90 4.49 -31.57
C GLY A 351 -4.87 4.39 -30.05
N GLU A 352 -5.83 5.05 -29.40
CA GLU A 352 -5.99 4.99 -27.94
C GLU A 352 -7.19 4.11 -27.56
N GLY A 353 -7.16 3.54 -26.36
CA GLY A 353 -8.24 2.78 -25.76
C GLY A 353 -8.31 1.31 -26.20
N ALA A 354 -9.53 0.79 -26.35
CA ALA A 354 -9.76 -0.56 -26.84
C ALA A 354 -9.56 -0.62 -28.35
N VAL A 355 -8.98 -1.71 -28.86
CA VAL A 355 -8.81 -1.91 -30.31
C VAL A 355 -10.19 -2.08 -30.95
N PRO A 356 -10.61 -1.18 -31.86
CA PRO A 356 -11.94 -1.26 -32.46
C PRO A 356 -12.15 -2.55 -33.27
N LEU A 357 -13.38 -3.07 -33.33
CA LEU A 357 -13.68 -4.35 -34.00
C LEU A 357 -13.28 -4.36 -35.48
N ASN A 358 -13.45 -3.24 -36.19
CA ASN A 358 -13.02 -3.11 -37.58
C ASN A 358 -11.50 -3.22 -37.73
N ILE A 359 -10.72 -2.73 -36.77
CA ILE A 359 -9.25 -2.90 -36.74
C ILE A 359 -8.91 -4.36 -36.46
N GLN A 360 -9.62 -5.00 -35.54
CA GLN A 360 -9.41 -6.43 -35.27
C GLN A 360 -9.66 -7.29 -36.50
N GLN A 361 -10.76 -7.03 -37.22
CA GLN A 361 -11.08 -7.72 -38.47
C GLN A 361 -10.06 -7.43 -39.59
N GLU A 362 -9.68 -6.16 -39.77
CA GLU A 362 -8.70 -5.72 -40.78
C GLU A 362 -7.36 -6.45 -40.64
N TYR A 363 -6.91 -6.71 -39.40
CA TYR A 363 -5.60 -7.32 -39.14
C TYR A 363 -5.67 -8.80 -38.73
N GLY A 364 -6.87 -9.41 -38.73
CA GLY A 364 -7.07 -10.79 -38.29
C GLY A 364 -6.73 -11.03 -36.82
N LEU A 365 -6.96 -10.03 -35.97
CA LEU A 365 -6.77 -10.12 -34.53
C LEU A 365 -8.03 -10.74 -33.91
N SER A 366 -7.87 -11.79 -33.12
CA SER A 366 -8.96 -12.38 -32.34
C SER A 366 -8.87 -11.88 -30.89
N LEU A 367 -9.33 -10.66 -30.64
CA LEU A 367 -9.45 -10.16 -29.26
C LEU A 367 -10.86 -10.47 -28.77
N ARG A 368 -10.98 -11.24 -27.70
CA ARG A 368 -12.29 -11.44 -27.05
C ARG A 368 -12.78 -10.11 -26.50
N ALA A 369 -14.04 -9.77 -26.74
CA ALA A 369 -14.65 -8.59 -26.13
C ALA A 369 -14.52 -8.65 -24.60
N PRO A 370 -14.33 -7.51 -23.91
CA PRO A 370 -14.20 -7.50 -22.47
C PRO A 370 -15.48 -8.02 -21.82
N LEU A 371 -15.32 -8.80 -20.75
CA LEU A 371 -16.43 -9.27 -19.92
C LEU A 371 -17.03 -8.06 -19.19
N ARG A 372 -18.30 -7.77 -19.47
CA ARG A 372 -19.09 -6.76 -18.77
C ARG A 372 -19.74 -7.41 -17.56
N GLU A 373 -19.46 -6.90 -16.37
CA GLU A 373 -20.18 -7.27 -15.15
C GLU A 373 -21.35 -6.31 -14.97
N SER A 374 -22.54 -6.84 -14.72
CA SER A 374 -23.71 -6.08 -14.27
C SER A 374 -24.22 -6.71 -12.99
N TRP A 375 -24.64 -5.90 -12.01
CA TRP A 375 -25.12 -6.40 -10.73
C TRP A 375 -26.40 -5.73 -10.27
N TRP A 376 -27.22 -6.48 -9.54
CA TRP A 376 -28.49 -6.04 -8.95
C TRP A 376 -28.63 -6.58 -7.53
N VAL A 377 -28.97 -5.71 -6.58
CA VAL A 377 -29.41 -6.07 -5.22
C VAL A 377 -30.94 -6.10 -5.21
N LEU A 378 -31.51 -7.23 -4.89
CA LEU A 378 -32.96 -7.47 -4.89
C LEU A 378 -33.46 -7.66 -3.46
N ALA A 379 -34.63 -7.08 -3.16
CA ALA A 379 -35.40 -7.41 -1.96
C ALA A 379 -36.13 -8.77 -2.13
N PRO A 380 -36.64 -9.37 -1.04
CA PRO A 380 -37.63 -10.45 -1.15
C PRO A 380 -38.75 -10.09 -2.12
N GLY A 381 -39.05 -10.95 -3.10
CA GLY A 381 -40.04 -10.69 -4.14
C GLY A 381 -39.50 -10.01 -5.41
N GLY A 382 -38.18 -9.83 -5.54
CA GLY A 382 -37.54 -9.43 -6.79
C GLY A 382 -37.56 -7.93 -7.10
N LEU A 383 -37.84 -7.07 -6.11
CA LEU A 383 -37.73 -5.62 -6.25
C LEU A 383 -36.24 -5.22 -6.28
N VAL A 384 -35.81 -4.53 -7.34
CA VAL A 384 -34.44 -4.00 -7.45
C VAL A 384 -34.27 -2.83 -6.47
N LEU A 385 -33.37 -2.99 -5.51
CA LEU A 385 -33.00 -1.96 -4.54
C LEU A 385 -31.85 -1.09 -5.06
N GLU A 386 -30.87 -1.71 -5.72
CA GLU A 386 -29.71 -1.02 -6.28
C GLU A 386 -29.14 -1.84 -7.45
N SER A 387 -28.55 -1.18 -8.44
CA SER A 387 -27.90 -1.84 -9.57
C SER A 387 -26.73 -1.01 -10.10
N GLY A 388 -25.84 -1.66 -10.86
CA GLY A 388 -24.73 -0.99 -11.53
C GLY A 388 -23.98 -1.90 -12.50
N GLU A 389 -23.09 -1.28 -13.28
CA GLU A 389 -22.15 -1.96 -14.16
C GLU A 389 -20.74 -1.97 -13.55
N GLY A 390 -19.92 -2.96 -13.92
CA GLY A 390 -18.60 -3.22 -13.37
C GLY A 390 -18.64 -3.91 -12.01
N ALA A 391 -17.51 -3.87 -11.29
CA ALA A 391 -17.42 -4.44 -9.96
C ALA A 391 -18.29 -3.65 -8.97
N MET A 392 -19.05 -4.37 -8.14
CA MET A 392 -19.91 -3.75 -7.11
C MET A 392 -19.09 -2.86 -6.16
N PRO A 393 -19.44 -1.57 -5.99
CA PRO A 393 -18.75 -0.66 -5.09
C PRO A 393 -18.77 -1.12 -3.62
N ARG A 394 -17.70 -0.84 -2.87
CA ARG A 394 -17.57 -1.26 -1.46
C ARG A 394 -18.61 -0.65 -0.54
N ASP A 395 -19.03 0.58 -0.81
CA ASP A 395 -20.08 1.25 -0.06
C ASP A 395 -21.43 0.54 -0.23
N VAL A 396 -21.73 0.03 -1.42
CA VAL A 396 -22.92 -0.79 -1.69
C VAL A 396 -22.82 -2.13 -0.93
N ILE A 397 -21.67 -2.82 -1.00
CA ILE A 397 -21.44 -4.07 -0.25
C ILE A 397 -21.63 -3.84 1.26
N ASN A 398 -21.07 -2.75 1.80
CA ASN A 398 -21.17 -2.43 3.22
C ASN A 398 -22.59 -2.05 3.63
N ARG A 399 -23.33 -1.33 2.77
CA ARG A 399 -24.72 -0.92 3.00
C ARG A 399 -25.66 -2.11 3.15
N TYR A 400 -25.44 -3.18 2.36
CA TYR A 400 -26.25 -4.40 2.41
C TYR A 400 -25.62 -5.53 3.22
N ARG A 401 -24.53 -5.27 3.95
CA ARG A 401 -23.92 -6.27 4.84
C ARG A 401 -24.92 -6.65 5.93
N GLY A 402 -25.28 -7.92 6.00
CA GLY A 402 -26.30 -8.43 6.94
C GLY A 402 -27.73 -8.41 6.41
N PHE A 403 -27.96 -7.97 5.16
CA PHE A 403 -29.27 -8.07 4.51
C PHE A 403 -29.52 -9.51 4.02
N THR A 404 -29.80 -10.41 4.96
CA THR A 404 -29.87 -11.86 4.74
C THR A 404 -31.06 -12.33 3.90
N SER A 405 -32.11 -11.52 3.81
CA SER A 405 -33.30 -11.80 2.99
C SER A 405 -33.17 -11.28 1.55
N GLY A 406 -32.14 -10.49 1.26
CA GLY A 406 -31.87 -9.98 -0.09
C GLY A 406 -31.19 -11.00 -0.99
N THR A 407 -31.19 -10.71 -2.29
CA THR A 407 -30.47 -11.48 -3.31
C THR A 407 -29.58 -10.56 -4.13
N LEU A 408 -28.32 -10.92 -4.31
CA LEU A 408 -27.38 -10.28 -5.22
C LEU A 408 -27.27 -11.13 -6.49
N VAL A 409 -27.63 -10.54 -7.62
CA VAL A 409 -27.47 -11.13 -8.95
C VAL A 409 -26.32 -10.43 -9.64
N LYS A 410 -25.32 -11.18 -10.10
CA LYS A 410 -24.23 -10.71 -10.95
C LYS A 410 -24.31 -11.43 -12.29
N VAL A 411 -24.25 -10.69 -13.39
CA VAL A 411 -24.27 -11.20 -14.76
C VAL A 411 -22.99 -10.75 -15.45
N PHE A 412 -22.37 -11.67 -16.16
CA PHE A 412 -21.15 -11.46 -16.92
C PHE A 412 -21.44 -11.75 -18.38
N ASP A 413 -21.46 -10.71 -19.21
CA ASP A 413 -21.76 -10.82 -20.65
C ASP A 413 -20.64 -10.23 -21.50
N ARG A 414 -20.63 -10.56 -22.80
CA ARG A 414 -19.73 -9.95 -23.80
C ARG A 414 -20.49 -9.23 -24.91
N GLY A 415 -21.73 -8.81 -24.64
CA GLY A 415 -22.64 -8.25 -25.64
C GLY A 415 -23.21 -9.26 -26.65
N GLN A 416 -22.83 -10.55 -26.58
CA GLN A 416 -23.39 -11.63 -27.41
C GLN A 416 -24.24 -12.64 -26.61
N GLY A 417 -24.48 -12.35 -25.33
CA GLY A 417 -25.16 -13.24 -24.40
C GLY A 417 -24.45 -13.32 -23.06
N ILE A 418 -25.13 -13.89 -22.07
CA ILE A 418 -24.60 -14.12 -20.74
C ILE A 418 -23.59 -15.28 -20.82
N GLU A 419 -22.33 -15.02 -20.49
CA GLU A 419 -21.30 -16.07 -20.38
C GLU A 419 -21.35 -16.74 -19.01
N ARG A 420 -21.57 -15.95 -17.94
CA ARG A 420 -21.63 -16.43 -16.57
C ARG A 420 -22.61 -15.61 -15.76
N TRP A 421 -23.21 -16.22 -14.75
CA TRP A 421 -24.03 -15.52 -13.77
C TRP A 421 -23.82 -16.11 -12.38
N ARG A 422 -24.04 -15.27 -11.35
CA ARG A 422 -23.98 -15.66 -9.95
C ARG A 422 -25.18 -15.09 -9.22
N VAL A 423 -25.83 -15.93 -8.44
CA VAL A 423 -26.85 -15.53 -7.48
C VAL A 423 -26.32 -15.81 -6.08
N SER A 424 -26.19 -14.78 -5.26
CA SER A 424 -25.72 -14.90 -3.87
C SER A 424 -26.60 -14.07 -2.96
N ARG A 425 -26.35 -14.13 -1.65
CA ARG A 425 -26.81 -13.06 -0.76
C ARG A 425 -25.90 -11.83 -0.92
N PRO A 426 -26.32 -10.66 -0.42
CA PRO A 426 -25.49 -9.44 -0.46
C PRO A 426 -24.18 -9.53 0.33
N ASP A 427 -24.07 -10.47 1.29
CA ASP A 427 -22.82 -10.80 1.99
C ASP A 427 -21.91 -11.76 1.19
N GLU A 428 -22.25 -11.98 -0.09
CA GLU A 428 -21.59 -12.89 -1.03
C GLU A 428 -21.64 -14.37 -0.66
N THR A 429 -22.42 -14.77 0.35
CA THR A 429 -22.69 -16.19 0.59
C THR A 429 -23.41 -16.76 -0.62
N GLN A 430 -22.72 -17.66 -1.31
CA GLN A 430 -23.09 -18.12 -2.63
C GLN A 430 -24.31 -19.03 -2.53
N LEU A 431 -25.34 -18.73 -3.31
CA LEU A 431 -26.51 -19.59 -3.44
C LEU A 431 -26.36 -20.45 -4.68
N GLN A 432 -26.08 -19.84 -5.83
CA GLN A 432 -25.99 -20.53 -7.13
C GLN A 432 -25.02 -19.81 -8.09
N VAL A 433 -24.39 -20.57 -8.98
CA VAL A 433 -23.56 -20.08 -10.09
C VAL A 433 -23.84 -20.94 -11.31
N GLY A 434 -23.76 -20.34 -12.50
CA GLY A 434 -23.85 -21.06 -13.76
C GLY A 434 -23.18 -20.29 -14.89
N ASP A 435 -22.91 -21.01 -15.97
CA ASP A 435 -22.43 -20.45 -17.23
C ASP A 435 -23.58 -20.49 -18.26
N GLY A 436 -23.56 -19.57 -19.23
CA GLY A 436 -24.61 -19.44 -20.26
C GLY A 436 -25.88 -18.72 -19.77
N GLU A 437 -27.02 -19.04 -20.39
CA GLU A 437 -28.30 -18.43 -20.03
C GLU A 437 -28.72 -18.74 -18.58
N ILE A 438 -29.35 -17.76 -17.92
CA ILE A 438 -29.92 -17.97 -16.58
C ILE A 438 -31.15 -18.88 -16.71
N PRO A 439 -31.20 -20.02 -15.98
CA PRO A 439 -32.34 -20.92 -15.98
C PRO A 439 -33.66 -20.19 -15.72
N LYS A 440 -34.72 -20.59 -16.45
CA LYS A 440 -36.06 -19.99 -16.30
C LYS A 440 -36.54 -20.03 -14.85
N SER A 441 -36.28 -21.10 -14.12
CA SER A 441 -36.64 -21.23 -12.70
C SER A 441 -36.06 -20.10 -11.83
N LEU A 442 -34.82 -19.64 -12.09
CA LEU A 442 -34.21 -18.52 -11.38
C LEU A 442 -34.73 -17.19 -11.87
N ARG A 443 -34.94 -17.05 -13.19
CA ARG A 443 -35.58 -15.84 -13.75
C ARG A 443 -36.94 -15.61 -13.11
N ASP A 444 -37.74 -16.65 -12.97
CA ASP A 444 -39.07 -16.61 -12.35
C ASP A 444 -38.96 -16.37 -10.84
N GLN A 445 -38.12 -17.13 -10.13
CA GLN A 445 -37.94 -17.02 -8.67
C GLN A 445 -37.56 -15.62 -8.21
N TYR A 446 -36.70 -14.93 -8.97
CA TYR A 446 -36.19 -13.60 -8.62
C TYR A 446 -36.81 -12.47 -9.46
N SER A 447 -37.86 -12.76 -10.25
CA SER A 447 -38.51 -11.81 -11.16
C SER A 447 -37.51 -11.08 -12.09
N MET A 448 -36.48 -11.79 -12.55
CA MET A 448 -35.36 -11.19 -13.30
C MET A 448 -35.76 -10.62 -14.66
N GLU A 449 -36.88 -11.06 -15.23
CA GLU A 449 -37.40 -10.53 -16.49
C GLU A 449 -37.62 -9.01 -16.44
N LYS A 450 -37.88 -8.45 -15.25
CA LYS A 450 -38.07 -7.00 -15.04
C LYS A 450 -36.81 -6.17 -15.29
N PHE A 451 -35.62 -6.76 -15.13
CA PHE A 451 -34.36 -6.02 -15.23
C PHE A 451 -33.34 -6.63 -16.22
N LEU A 452 -33.50 -7.90 -16.61
CA LEU A 452 -32.72 -8.51 -17.69
C LEU A 452 -33.35 -8.29 -19.07
N GLY A 453 -34.66 -8.01 -19.13
CA GLY A 453 -35.29 -7.52 -20.35
C GLY A 453 -34.80 -6.11 -20.61
N GLY A 454 -33.90 -5.95 -21.59
CA GLY A 454 -33.19 -4.71 -21.90
C GLY A 454 -34.00 -3.45 -21.62
N THR A 455 -33.39 -2.54 -20.85
CA THR A 455 -33.93 -1.26 -20.37
C THR A 455 -34.94 -0.65 -21.35
N LYS A 456 -36.22 -0.73 -21.00
CA LYS A 456 -37.25 0.10 -21.63
C LYS A 456 -37.00 1.56 -21.22
N VAL A 457 -36.81 2.37 -22.26
CA VAL A 457 -36.80 3.84 -22.35
C VAL A 457 -36.72 4.61 -21.02
N THR A 458 -35.56 5.23 -20.79
CA THR A 458 -35.39 6.31 -19.81
C THR A 458 -36.14 7.56 -20.28
N ALA A 459 -37.20 7.95 -19.57
CA ALA A 459 -37.79 9.26 -19.78
C ALA A 459 -36.87 10.32 -19.14
N LYS A 460 -36.11 11.05 -19.96
CA LYS A 460 -35.37 12.24 -19.53
C LYS A 460 -36.22 13.49 -19.73
N THR A 461 -36.27 14.36 -18.74
CA THR A 461 -36.80 15.72 -18.84
C THR A 461 -35.77 16.71 -18.31
N TRP A 462 -35.83 17.95 -18.77
CA TRP A 462 -34.94 19.01 -18.29
C TRP A 462 -35.67 20.34 -18.19
N ALA A 463 -35.19 21.21 -17.30
CA ALA A 463 -35.66 22.58 -17.11
C ALA A 463 -34.47 23.52 -16.84
N VAL A 464 -34.46 24.66 -17.51
CA VAL A 464 -33.56 25.79 -17.24
C VAL A 464 -34.25 26.71 -16.25
N LEU A 465 -33.57 27.06 -15.18
CA LEU A 465 -34.10 27.77 -14.02
C LEU A 465 -33.36 29.10 -13.87
N GLY A 466 -34.10 30.20 -13.74
CA GLY A 466 -33.56 31.51 -13.41
C GLY A 466 -33.14 31.63 -11.95
N ALA A 467 -32.54 32.77 -11.60
CA ALA A 467 -32.04 33.05 -10.25
C ALA A 467 -33.11 32.93 -9.14
N ASP A 468 -34.37 33.18 -9.49
CA ASP A 468 -35.55 33.13 -8.62
C ASP A 468 -36.32 31.79 -8.71
N GLY A 469 -35.77 30.83 -9.46
CA GLY A 469 -36.34 29.50 -9.68
C GLY A 469 -37.45 29.44 -10.71
N THR A 470 -37.69 30.53 -11.45
CA THR A 470 -38.60 30.50 -12.59
C THR A 470 -38.06 29.58 -13.69
N ILE A 471 -38.95 28.78 -14.29
CA ILE A 471 -38.57 27.92 -15.42
C ILE A 471 -38.49 28.80 -16.67
N LEU A 472 -37.27 29.03 -17.14
CA LEU A 472 -36.99 29.80 -18.35
C LEU A 472 -37.22 28.96 -19.62
N GLN A 473 -36.95 27.66 -19.55
CA GLN A 473 -37.14 26.72 -20.65
C GLN A 473 -37.23 25.29 -20.14
N GLN A 474 -37.96 24.39 -20.82
CA GLN A 474 -38.00 22.96 -20.46
C GLN A 474 -38.16 22.05 -21.70
N GLY A 475 -37.80 20.78 -21.57
CA GLY A 475 -37.93 19.80 -22.65
C GLY A 475 -37.83 18.34 -22.19
N LYS A 476 -37.98 17.42 -23.16
CA LYS A 476 -37.80 15.96 -23.00
C LYS A 476 -36.52 15.53 -23.74
N GLY A 477 -35.90 14.45 -23.29
CA GLY A 477 -34.63 13.95 -23.81
C GLY A 477 -33.42 14.62 -23.18
N ASP A 478 -32.29 14.62 -23.88
CA ASP A 478 -31.09 15.33 -23.45
C ASP A 478 -31.24 16.85 -23.68
N VAL A 479 -30.51 17.67 -22.91
CA VAL A 479 -30.53 19.13 -23.06
C VAL A 479 -29.84 19.49 -24.37
N PRO A 480 -30.53 20.15 -25.34
CA PRO A 480 -29.90 20.53 -26.60
C PRO A 480 -28.73 21.48 -26.37
N SER A 481 -27.64 21.33 -27.13
CA SER A 481 -26.48 22.22 -27.05
C SER A 481 -26.82 23.69 -27.34
N SER A 482 -27.87 23.93 -28.14
CA SER A 482 -28.41 25.27 -28.40
C SER A 482 -29.00 25.93 -27.16
N VAL A 483 -29.57 25.15 -26.24
CA VAL A 483 -30.10 25.63 -24.96
C VAL A 483 -28.94 25.97 -24.03
N MET A 484 -27.95 25.09 -23.91
CA MET A 484 -26.76 25.34 -23.08
C MET A 484 -26.00 26.58 -23.55
N SER A 485 -25.83 26.75 -24.88
CA SER A 485 -25.13 27.89 -25.46
C SER A 485 -25.88 29.22 -25.29
N ARG A 486 -27.22 29.20 -25.26
CA ARG A 486 -28.03 30.40 -25.08
C ARG A 486 -27.82 31.03 -23.69
N TYR A 487 -27.54 30.22 -22.68
CA TYR A 487 -27.40 30.65 -21.29
C TYR A 487 -25.95 30.55 -20.77
N SER A 488 -24.96 30.32 -21.63
CA SER A 488 -23.57 30.00 -21.24
C SER A 488 -22.77 31.13 -20.58
N GLY A 489 -23.32 32.34 -20.50
CA GLY A 489 -22.71 33.50 -19.81
C GLY A 489 -23.44 33.95 -18.55
N ASP A 490 -24.59 33.36 -18.23
CA ASP A 490 -25.41 33.79 -17.10
C ASP A 490 -25.17 32.90 -15.88
N SER A 491 -24.37 33.39 -14.93
CA SER A 491 -24.06 32.68 -13.68
C SER A 491 -25.27 32.49 -12.77
N SER A 492 -26.38 33.17 -13.05
CA SER A 492 -27.62 33.09 -12.28
C SER A 492 -28.56 31.99 -12.78
N VAL A 493 -28.25 31.36 -13.92
CA VAL A 493 -29.06 30.31 -14.54
C VAL A 493 -28.52 28.92 -14.19
N THR A 494 -29.42 28.02 -13.82
CA THR A 494 -29.12 26.60 -13.57
C THR A 494 -29.96 25.69 -14.44
N VAL A 495 -29.49 24.48 -14.70
CA VAL A 495 -30.18 23.47 -15.50
C VAL A 495 -30.47 22.27 -14.61
N LEU A 496 -31.74 21.94 -14.44
CA LEU A 496 -32.23 20.75 -13.76
C LEU A 496 -32.51 19.66 -14.81
N VAL A 497 -31.85 18.52 -14.69
CA VAL A 497 -32.10 17.33 -15.51
C VAL A 497 -32.70 16.25 -14.62
N LEU A 498 -33.83 15.68 -15.03
CA LEU A 498 -34.53 14.59 -14.36
C LEU A 498 -34.49 13.36 -15.28
N THR A 499 -33.97 12.25 -14.78
CA THR A 499 -33.95 10.97 -15.49
C THR A 499 -34.80 9.97 -14.73
N SER A 500 -35.92 9.55 -15.33
CA SER A 500 -36.77 8.47 -14.83
C SER A 500 -36.45 7.18 -15.58
N GLN A 501 -36.00 6.17 -14.85
CA GLN A 501 -36.00 4.79 -15.33
C GLN A 501 -37.34 4.15 -14.94
N ASP A 502 -37.98 3.38 -15.82
CA ASP A 502 -39.24 2.69 -15.49
C ASP A 502 -39.08 1.87 -14.19
N GLY A 503 -39.82 2.26 -13.15
CA GLY A 503 -39.80 1.61 -11.84
C GLY A 503 -38.61 1.97 -10.92
N GLY A 504 -37.71 2.85 -11.33
CA GLY A 504 -36.59 3.36 -10.53
C GLY A 504 -36.86 4.71 -9.86
N ALA A 505 -36.12 5.03 -8.80
CA ALA A 505 -36.15 6.37 -8.21
C ALA A 505 -35.63 7.42 -9.21
N VAL A 506 -36.33 8.55 -9.34
CA VAL A 506 -35.93 9.64 -10.24
C VAL A 506 -34.52 10.11 -9.89
N HIS A 507 -33.61 10.10 -10.87
CA HIS A 507 -32.29 10.69 -10.73
C HIS A 507 -32.37 12.15 -11.16
N TRP A 508 -31.84 13.07 -10.35
CA TRP A 508 -31.86 14.49 -10.65
C TRP A 508 -30.45 15.09 -10.57
N GLN A 509 -30.14 16.00 -11.49
CA GLN A 509 -28.89 16.74 -11.55
C GLN A 509 -29.17 18.22 -11.73
N VAL A 510 -28.53 19.07 -10.91
CA VAL A 510 -28.51 20.52 -11.07
C VAL A 510 -27.14 20.91 -11.57
N MET A 511 -27.05 21.52 -12.75
CA MET A 511 -25.79 21.91 -13.39
C MET A 511 -25.81 23.36 -13.84
N ARG A 512 -24.63 23.94 -14.01
CA ARG A 512 -24.46 25.23 -14.71
C ARG A 512 -24.61 25.01 -16.21
N THR A 513 -24.89 26.08 -16.93
CA THR A 513 -24.95 26.13 -18.40
C THR A 513 -23.61 25.82 -19.07
N SER A 514 -22.52 25.86 -18.32
CA SER A 514 -21.19 25.36 -18.71
C SER A 514 -21.07 23.83 -18.67
N GLY A 515 -22.10 23.10 -18.22
CA GLY A 515 -22.08 21.64 -18.03
C GLY A 515 -21.49 21.19 -16.69
N VAL A 516 -21.11 22.11 -15.81
CA VAL A 516 -20.59 21.77 -14.47
C VAL A 516 -21.73 21.39 -13.53
N THR A 517 -21.77 20.15 -13.08
CA THR A 517 -22.73 19.68 -12.07
C THR A 517 -22.47 20.36 -10.72
N LEU A 518 -23.51 20.98 -10.15
CA LEU A 518 -23.50 21.61 -8.84
C LEU A 518 -24.00 20.66 -7.76
N LEU A 519 -25.10 19.95 -8.04
CA LEU A 519 -25.76 19.02 -7.13
C LEU A 519 -26.30 17.82 -7.91
N GLU A 520 -26.36 16.66 -7.27
CA GLU A 520 -26.90 15.42 -7.83
C GLU A 520 -27.56 14.59 -6.73
N GLY A 521 -28.64 13.89 -7.06
CA GLY A 521 -29.30 12.98 -6.13
C GLY A 521 -30.29 12.02 -6.79
N ARG A 522 -30.87 11.14 -5.97
CA ARG A 522 -31.88 10.15 -6.36
C ARG A 522 -33.11 10.27 -5.46
N GLY A 523 -34.30 10.05 -6.02
CA GLY A 523 -35.58 10.16 -5.32
C GLY A 523 -36.25 11.53 -5.49
N LEU A 524 -37.05 11.92 -4.49
CA LEU A 524 -37.71 13.23 -4.49
C LEU A 524 -36.68 14.36 -4.36
N LEU A 525 -36.86 15.45 -5.10
CA LEU A 525 -36.02 16.64 -4.99
C LEU A 525 -36.24 17.27 -3.60
N PRO A 526 -35.21 17.37 -2.74
CA PRO A 526 -35.37 17.93 -1.39
C PRO A 526 -35.87 19.38 -1.42
N ASP A 527 -36.74 19.74 -0.47
CA ASP A 527 -37.32 21.09 -0.38
C ASP A 527 -36.26 22.21 -0.28
N GLY A 528 -35.11 21.91 0.33
CA GLY A 528 -33.97 22.84 0.40
C GLY A 528 -33.34 23.15 -0.96
N ILE A 529 -33.34 22.19 -1.89
CA ILE A 529 -32.88 22.41 -3.28
C ILE A 529 -33.94 23.17 -4.05
N ALA A 530 -35.22 22.92 -3.81
CA ALA A 530 -36.29 23.77 -4.33
C ALA A 530 -36.15 25.21 -3.82
N GLY A 531 -35.70 25.43 -2.58
CA GLY A 531 -35.40 26.75 -2.01
C GLY A 531 -34.16 27.44 -2.60
N PHE A 532 -33.09 26.68 -2.86
CA PHE A 532 -31.88 27.15 -3.56
C PHE A 532 -32.18 27.54 -5.01
N VAL A 533 -32.93 26.70 -5.72
CA VAL A 533 -33.44 27.01 -7.06
C VAL A 533 -34.30 28.27 -7.03
N ARG A 534 -35.15 28.46 -6.02
CA ARG A 534 -36.00 29.66 -5.85
C ARG A 534 -35.26 30.95 -5.43
N GLY A 535 -33.92 30.96 -5.41
CA GLY A 535 -33.14 32.14 -5.05
C GLY A 535 -33.23 32.59 -3.59
N ARG A 536 -33.81 31.77 -2.70
CA ARG A 536 -34.04 32.15 -1.28
C ARG A 536 -32.87 31.84 -0.34
N LEU A 537 -31.83 31.18 -0.83
CA LEU A 537 -30.67 30.77 -0.04
C LEU A 537 -29.38 31.23 -0.74
N GLN A 538 -28.68 32.23 -0.19
CA GLN A 538 -27.31 32.56 -0.59
C GLN A 538 -26.31 31.70 0.20
N LEU A 539 -25.30 31.15 -0.47
CA LEU A 539 -24.19 30.47 0.20
C LEU A 539 -23.31 31.52 0.92
N PRO A 540 -22.88 31.26 2.17
CA PRO A 540 -21.89 32.13 2.82
C PRO A 540 -20.60 32.12 2.00
N GLN A 541 -20.03 33.30 1.77
CA GLN A 541 -18.67 33.40 1.22
C GLN A 541 -17.71 32.70 2.18
N ILE A 542 -17.02 31.67 1.69
CA ILE A 542 -15.96 30.99 2.42
C ILE A 542 -14.77 31.96 2.46
N SER A 543 -14.63 32.67 3.56
CA SER A 543 -13.48 33.52 3.88
C SER A 543 -12.26 32.68 4.30
N GLN A 544 -11.10 33.31 4.23
CA GLN A 544 -9.75 32.75 4.11
C GLN A 544 -9.31 31.75 5.19
N VAL A 545 -8.42 30.84 4.80
CA VAL A 545 -7.69 29.94 5.70
C VAL A 545 -6.82 30.77 6.64
N THR A 546 -7.15 30.81 7.93
CA THR A 546 -6.37 31.47 8.97
C THR A 546 -5.12 30.64 9.29
N GLU A 547 -3.94 31.23 9.17
CA GLU A 547 -2.67 30.65 9.62
C GLU A 547 -2.24 31.35 10.92
N TRP A 548 -1.74 30.60 11.90
CA TRP A 548 -1.27 31.14 13.18
C TRP A 548 0.15 30.68 13.50
N ARG A 549 0.90 31.51 14.24
CA ARG A 549 2.27 31.26 14.72
C ARG A 549 2.42 31.70 16.18
N VAL A 550 2.94 30.82 17.03
CA VAL A 550 3.14 31.04 18.48
C VAL A 550 4.57 30.67 18.86
N THR A 551 5.29 31.56 19.53
CA THR A 551 6.59 31.26 20.15
C THR A 551 6.39 30.98 21.63
N LEU A 552 6.82 29.80 22.09
CA LEU A 552 6.72 29.35 23.47
C LEU A 552 7.85 29.94 24.34
N PRO A 553 7.72 29.93 25.68
CA PRO A 553 8.74 30.49 26.59
C PRO A 553 10.12 29.82 26.50
N ASP A 554 10.20 28.58 26.00
CA ASP A 554 11.45 27.87 25.72
C ASP A 554 12.12 28.28 24.39
N GLY A 555 11.53 29.25 23.68
CA GLY A 555 11.98 29.73 22.38
C GLY A 555 11.49 28.89 21.19
N SER A 556 10.78 27.78 21.42
CA SER A 556 10.27 26.94 20.34
C SER A 556 9.05 27.59 19.64
N ILE A 557 8.94 27.40 18.33
CA ILE A 557 7.88 28.00 17.51
C ILE A 557 6.88 26.92 17.09
N ARG A 558 5.58 27.20 17.23
CA ARG A 558 4.46 26.38 16.76
C ARG A 558 3.68 27.15 15.69
N THR A 559 3.32 26.50 14.59
CA THR A 559 2.47 27.06 13.53
C THR A 559 1.33 26.12 13.19
N GLY A 560 0.22 26.65 12.67
CA GLY A 560 -0.93 25.86 12.24
C GLY A 560 -1.91 26.65 11.39
N THR A 561 -2.89 25.93 10.80
CA THR A 561 -3.99 26.53 10.03
C THR A 561 -5.33 26.18 10.67
N GLY A 562 -6.30 27.10 10.64
CA GLY A 562 -7.57 27.00 11.36
C GLY A 562 -7.51 27.63 12.76
N ASP A 563 -8.38 27.19 13.67
CA ASP A 563 -8.43 27.72 15.04
C ASP A 563 -7.18 27.33 15.86
N ILE A 564 -6.75 28.22 16.77
CA ILE A 564 -5.63 27.95 17.68
C ILE A 564 -6.05 26.84 18.66
N PRO A 565 -5.28 25.75 18.80
CA PRO A 565 -5.58 24.66 19.72
C PRO A 565 -5.82 25.15 21.16
N GLN A 566 -6.85 24.61 21.81
CA GLN A 566 -7.27 25.00 23.16
C GLN A 566 -6.12 24.91 24.19
N SER A 567 -5.21 23.94 24.05
CA SER A 567 -4.04 23.81 24.93
C SER A 567 -3.06 24.98 24.85
N LEU A 568 -2.96 25.65 23.70
CA LEU A 568 -2.18 26.88 23.56
C LEU A 568 -2.92 28.09 24.16
N LEU A 569 -4.25 28.13 24.03
CA LEU A 569 -5.09 29.15 24.67
C LEU A 569 -5.08 29.03 26.21
N GLU A 570 -5.09 27.82 26.73
CA GLU A 570 -4.95 27.53 28.17
C GLU A 570 -3.60 27.98 28.72
N LEU A 571 -2.52 27.84 27.93
CA LEU A 571 -1.19 28.34 28.25
C LEU A 571 -1.19 29.87 28.43
N PHE A 572 -1.90 30.60 27.56
CA PHE A 572 -2.04 32.06 27.68
C PHE A 572 -2.89 32.47 28.89
N ASN A 573 -3.95 31.71 29.19
CA ASN A 573 -4.84 31.97 30.32
C ASN A 573 -4.18 31.64 31.67
N ALA A 574 -3.33 30.61 31.74
CA ALA A 574 -2.55 30.27 32.93
C ALA A 574 -1.52 31.35 33.29
N THR A 575 -1.00 32.09 32.30
CA THR A 575 -0.15 33.27 32.56
C THR A 575 -0.91 34.47 33.14
N ARG A 576 -2.23 34.56 32.95
CA ARG A 576 -3.05 35.66 33.51
C ARG A 576 -3.40 35.48 34.98
N THR A 577 -3.39 34.26 35.50
CA THR A 577 -3.69 33.98 36.92
C THR A 577 -2.50 34.18 37.87
N LEU A 578 -1.31 34.49 37.35
CA LEU A 578 -0.11 34.75 38.16
C LEU A 578 0.06 36.20 38.63
N THR A 579 -0.91 37.10 38.39
CA THR A 579 -0.88 38.50 38.84
C THR A 579 -1.74 38.79 40.09
N SER A 580 -2.28 37.79 40.78
CA SER A 580 -2.97 38.03 42.06
C SER A 580 -2.70 36.89 43.06
N GLY A 581 -1.68 37.04 43.90
CA GLY A 581 -1.48 36.16 45.05
C GLY A 581 -0.03 36.02 45.47
N SER A 582 0.31 36.58 46.62
CA SER A 582 1.63 36.54 47.24
C SER A 582 2.09 35.11 47.57
N ALA A 583 3.15 34.64 46.92
CA ALA A 583 3.96 33.53 47.41
C ALA A 583 5.45 33.86 47.23
N ARG A 584 6.17 33.91 48.36
CA ARG A 584 7.64 34.12 48.41
C ARG A 584 8.36 32.79 48.16
N PHE A 585 9.31 32.77 47.23
CA PHE A 585 10.38 31.78 47.13
C PHE A 585 11.73 32.50 46.88
N PRO A 586 12.87 31.88 47.27
CA PRO A 586 14.17 32.55 47.43
C PRO A 586 14.94 32.72 46.11
N PRO A 587 16.02 33.53 46.09
CA PRO A 587 16.58 34.05 44.85
C PRO A 587 17.68 33.17 44.27
N ALA A 588 17.72 33.06 42.94
CA ALA A 588 18.87 33.33 42.06
C ALA A 588 18.87 32.44 40.80
N GLY A 589 19.03 33.06 39.64
CA GLY A 589 19.53 32.42 38.42
C GLY A 589 18.74 32.70 37.15
N SER A 590 19.16 33.73 36.41
CA SER A 590 18.73 34.15 35.06
C SER A 590 17.40 34.91 34.94
N ASP A 591 17.51 36.19 34.56
CA ASP A 591 16.42 37.02 34.06
C ASP A 591 15.86 36.40 32.77
N VAL A 592 14.82 35.58 32.90
CA VAL A 592 13.96 35.25 31.77
C VAL A 592 13.05 36.45 31.54
N ILE A 593 13.41 37.29 30.57
CA ILE A 593 12.52 38.30 30.01
C ILE A 593 11.34 37.55 29.40
N LYS A 594 10.23 37.46 30.14
CA LYS A 594 8.95 36.96 29.64
C LYS A 594 8.35 38.05 28.76
N ARG A 595 8.75 38.10 27.50
CA ARG A 595 8.00 38.81 26.46
C ARG A 595 7.59 37.84 25.37
N TRP A 596 6.29 37.79 25.09
CA TRP A 596 5.77 37.15 23.89
C TRP A 596 5.18 38.21 22.96
N THR A 597 5.05 37.87 21.68
CA THR A 597 4.38 38.73 20.69
C THR A 597 3.60 37.84 19.72
N ILE A 598 2.32 38.11 19.54
CA ILE A 598 1.41 37.42 18.61
C ILE A 598 1.00 38.43 17.54
N THR A 599 1.21 38.08 16.28
CA THR A 599 0.70 38.86 15.13
C THR A 599 -0.62 38.26 14.68
N LEU A 600 -1.67 39.07 14.68
CA LEU A 600 -3.02 38.69 14.27
C LEU A 600 -3.19 38.79 12.75
N PRO A 601 -4.21 38.13 12.16
CA PRO A 601 -4.44 38.14 10.71
C PRO A 601 -4.67 39.54 10.10
N ASP A 602 -5.05 40.53 10.91
CA ASP A 602 -5.18 41.94 10.51
C ASP A 602 -3.84 42.71 10.51
N GLY A 603 -2.72 42.03 10.79
CA GLY A 603 -1.39 42.61 10.87
C GLY A 603 -1.09 43.29 12.21
N SER A 604 -2.03 43.34 13.15
CA SER A 604 -1.79 43.90 14.48
C SER A 604 -0.98 42.94 15.36
N ALA A 605 -0.03 43.49 16.14
CA ALA A 605 0.76 42.70 17.07
C ALA A 605 0.32 42.96 18.52
N ARG A 606 0.16 41.90 19.31
CA ARG A 606 -0.05 41.98 20.76
C ARG A 606 1.14 41.38 21.48
N SER A 607 1.71 42.10 22.43
CA SER A 607 2.84 41.64 23.24
C SER A 607 2.56 41.77 24.74
N GLY A 608 3.17 40.92 25.54
CA GLY A 608 3.07 40.91 27.00
C GLY A 608 4.33 40.39 27.64
#